data_AF-A0A7V4WEN0-F1
#
_entry.id   AF-A0A7V4WEN0-F1
#
_cell.length_a   1.000
_cell.length_b   1.000
_cell.length_c   1.000
_cell.angle_alpha   90.00
_cell.angle_beta   90.00
_cell.angle_gamma   90.00
#
_symmetry.space_group_name_H-M   'P 1'
#
loop_
_entity.id
_entity.type
_entity.pdbx_description
1 polymer ?
#
loop_
_entity_poly.entity_id
_entity_poly.type
_entity_poly.pdbx_seq_one_letter_code
_entity_poly.pdbx_strand_id
1 'polypeptide(L)' 'TIVLAGLNKISLDAFIKILKAKDRTTAGPTAPAHGLFLKKVNYS' A
#
# COMPACT_ATOMS: atom_id res chain seq x y z
N THR A 1 0.75 3.59 0.39
CA THR A 1 1.34 3.36 1.74
C THR A 1 2.71 2.71 1.68
N ILE A 2 2.90 1.56 1.02
CA ILE A 2 4.20 0.83 0.98
C ILE A 2 5.35 1.71 0.45
N VAL A 3 5.09 2.55 -0.56
CA VAL A 3 6.07 3.53 -1.06
C VAL A 3 6.62 4.43 0.06
N LEU A 4 5.78 4.86 1.01
CA LEU A 4 6.23 5.70 2.13
C LEU A 4 7.09 4.92 3.12
N ALA A 5 6.78 3.64 3.37
CA ALA A 5 7.59 2.77 4.23
C ALA A 5 8.96 2.50 3.60
N GLY A 6 9.01 2.20 2.30
CA GLY A 6 10.27 2.01 1.56
C GLY A 6 11.13 3.27 1.47
N LEU A 7 10.52 4.45 1.58
CA LEU A 7 11.21 5.74 1.67
C LEU A 7 11.57 6.15 3.12
N ASN A 8 11.36 5.27 4.11
CA ASN A 8 11.52 5.56 5.55
C ASN A 8 10.71 6.76 6.06
N LYS A 9 9.63 7.15 5.36
CA LYS A 9 8.72 8.23 5.77
C LYS A 9 7.71 7.79 6.83
N ILE A 10 7.51 6.48 6.97
CA ILE A 10 6.72 5.86 8.04
C ILE A 10 7.50 4.66 8.58
N SER A 11 7.42 4.43 9.88
CA SER A 11 8.03 3.25 10.50
C SER A 11 7.24 1.97 10.19
N LEU A 12 7.88 0.82 10.40
CA LEU A 12 7.24 -0.47 10.23
C LEU A 12 6.06 -0.65 11.20
N ASP A 13 6.19 -0.21 12.45
CA ASP A 13 5.10 -0.21 13.43
C ASP A 13 3.90 0.63 12.99
N ALA A 14 4.15 1.81 12.41
CA ALA A 14 3.09 2.66 11.88
C ALA A 14 2.38 1.96 10.70
N PHE A 15 3.14 1.30 9.82
CA PHE A 15 2.56 0.52 8.74
C PHE A 15 1.66 -0.62 9.25
N ILE A 16 2.10 -1.37 10.27
CA ILE A 16 1.29 -2.44 10.89
C ILE A 16 0.01 -1.87 11.51
N LYS A 17 0.07 -0.70 12.15
CA LYS A 17 -1.13 -0.02 12.69
C LYS A 17 -2.13 0.34 11.60
N ILE A 18 -1.68 0.89 10.47
CA ILE A 18 -2.53 1.21 9.31
C ILE A 18 -3.21 -0.05 8.78
N LEU A 19 -2.47 -1.16 8.64
CA LEU A 19 -3.01 -2.44 8.16
C LEU A 19 -4.10 -2.98 9.10
N LYS A 20 -3.88 -2.89 10.42
CA LYS A 20 -4.84 -3.35 11.45
C LYS A 20 -6.08 -2.46 11.54
N ALA A 21 -5.94 -1.16 11.30
CA ALA A 21 -7.05 -0.21 11.38
C ALA A 21 -8.15 -0.49 10.34
N LYS A 22 -7.81 -1.12 9.20
CA LYS A 22 -8.73 -1.34 8.06
C LYS A 22 -9.44 -0.06 7.60
N ASP A 23 -8.83 1.08 7.84
CA ASP A 23 -9.38 2.41 7.57
C ASP A 23 -8.57 3.09 6.46
N ARG A 24 -9.25 3.40 5.34
CA ARG A 24 -8.64 4.05 4.17
C ARG A 24 -8.06 5.42 4.49
N THR A 25 -8.62 6.15 5.46
CA THR A 25 -8.17 7.50 5.83
C THR A 25 -6.78 7.47 6.47
N THR A 26 -6.42 6.36 7.12
CA THR A 26 -5.09 6.16 7.73
C THR A 26 -4.03 5.72 6.71
N ALA A 27 -4.44 5.28 5.52
CA ALA A 27 -3.54 4.83 4.48
C ALA A 27 -2.98 6.02 3.68
N GLY A 28 -1.77 5.84 3.14
CA GLY A 28 -1.13 6.83 2.28
C GLY A 28 -1.90 7.12 0.97
N PRO A 29 -1.39 8.03 0.15
CA PRO A 29 -2.04 8.40 -1.11
C PRO A 29 -2.16 7.20 -2.05
N THR A 30 -3.18 7.26 -2.92
CA THR A 30 -3.35 6.30 -4.01
C THR A 30 -2.18 6.45 -4.98
N ALA A 31 -1.53 5.34 -5.34
CA ALA A 31 -0.46 5.37 -6.33
C ALA A 31 -1.05 5.67 -7.73
N PRO A 32 -0.29 6.31 -8.64
CA PRO A 32 -0.76 6.59 -9.99
C PRO A 32 -1.13 5.31 -10.76
N ALA A 33 -2.26 5.33 -11.46
CA ALA A 33 -2.78 4.16 -12.17
C ALA A 33 -1.88 3.69 -13.33
N HIS A 34 -1.19 4.62 -14.00
CA HIS A 34 -0.33 4.32 -15.15
C HIS A 34 0.89 3.45 -14.81
N GLY A 35 1.19 3.22 -13.53
CA GLY A 35 2.24 2.31 -13.08
C GLY A 35 1.75 0.89 -12.74
N LEU A 36 0.44 0.63 -12.78
CA LEU A 36 -0.16 -0.66 -12.42
C LEU A 36 -0.64 -1.40 -13.67
N PHE A 37 -0.14 -2.63 -13.88
CA PHE A 37 -0.47 -3.47 -15.03
C PHE A 37 -0.96 -4.86 -14.58
N LEU A 38 -2.02 -5.35 -15.23
CA LEU A 38 -2.46 -6.74 -15.08
C LEU A 38 -1.46 -7.67 -15.78
N LYS A 39 -0.81 -8.54 -15.02
CA LYS A 39 0.23 -9.44 -15.55
C LYS A 39 -0.30 -10.78 -16.03
N LYS A 40 -1.18 -11.42 -15.26
CA LYS A 40 -1.70 -12.77 -15.55
C LYS A 40 -2.98 -13.02 -14.73
N VAL A 41 -3.88 -13.84 -15.28
CA VAL A 41 -5.02 -14.43 -14.57
C VAL A 41 -4.83 -15.95 -14.56
N ASN A 42 -4.96 -16.58 -13.39
CA ASN A 42 -4.85 -18.04 -13.25
C ASN A 42 -6.26 -18.64 -13.12
N TYR A 43 -6.55 -19.66 -13.93
CA TYR A 43 -7.78 -20.47 -13.84
C TYR A 43 -7.43 -21.89 -13.41
N SER A 44 -8.37 -22.57 -12.74
CA SER A 44 -8.25 -23.97 -12.28
C SER A 44 -8.79 -24.93 -13.32
#